data_AF-A0A7C9TS98-F1
#
_entry.id   AF-A0A7C9TS98-F1
#
_cell.length_a   1.000
_cell.length_b   1.000
_cell.length_c   1.000
_cell.angle_alpha   90.00
_cell.angle_beta   90.00
_cell.angle_gamma   90.00
#
_symmetry.space_group_name_H-M   'P 1'
#
loop_
_entity.id
_entity.type
_entity.pdbx_description
1 polymer ?
#
loop_
_entity_poly.entity_id
_entity_poly.type
_entity_poly.pdbx_seq_one_letter_code
_entity_poly.pdbx_strand_id
1 'polypeptide(L)'
;MATSREVINRILWDDRLDRNAFTVGYRERTSPNGIEEKALAQWIWQEDIPWHRIRYFKCRGIFVWDRDRRLDLFSTGSLPPGAWIASPEVSERSDVIYSTVTTYARYREMAMADFTYL
;
A
#
# COMPACT_ATOMS: atom_id res chain seq x y z
N MET A 1 0.25 8.95 12.13
CA MET A 1 -0.21 7.91 11.18
C MET A 1 -1.56 8.37 10.65
N ALA A 2 -1.67 8.51 9.34
CA ALA A 2 -2.92 8.87 8.67
C ALA A 2 -3.97 7.77 8.87
N THR A 3 -5.23 8.18 8.95
CA THR A 3 -6.39 7.29 8.98
C THR A 3 -6.64 6.67 7.60
N SER A 4 -7.37 5.56 7.54
CA SER A 4 -7.74 4.93 6.25
C SER A 4 -8.49 5.89 5.33
N ARG A 5 -9.29 6.81 5.91
CA ARG A 5 -10.01 7.86 5.18
C ARG A 5 -9.07 8.93 4.61
N GLU A 6 -8.07 9.36 5.37
CA GLU A 6 -7.08 10.33 4.87
C GLU A 6 -6.24 9.73 3.74
N VAL A 7 -5.81 8.48 3.88
CA VAL A 7 -5.04 7.76 2.86
C VAL A 7 -5.85 7.61 1.58
N ILE A 8 -7.09 7.15 1.69
CA ILE A 8 -7.91 6.93 0.49
C ILE A 8 -8.27 8.24 -0.19
N ASN A 9 -8.59 9.29 0.57
CA ASN A 9 -8.79 10.63 0.03
C ASN A 9 -7.53 11.09 -0.70
N ARG A 10 -6.34 10.87 -0.13
CA ARG A 10 -5.09 11.27 -0.77
C ARG A 10 -4.89 10.56 -2.11
N ILE A 11 -5.15 9.26 -2.19
CA ILE A 11 -5.06 8.53 -3.47
C ILE A 11 -6.12 9.01 -4.47
N LEU A 12 -7.32 9.34 -3.98
CA LEU A 12 -8.46 9.70 -4.82
C LEU A 12 -8.42 11.16 -5.30
N TRP A 13 -7.74 12.06 -4.59
CA TRP A 13 -7.67 13.48 -4.91
C TRP A 13 -6.28 13.93 -5.39
N ASP A 14 -5.24 13.10 -5.26
CA ASP A 14 -3.91 13.42 -5.79
C ASP A 14 -3.77 12.90 -7.22
N ASP A 15 -3.90 13.81 -8.19
CA ASP A 15 -3.76 13.50 -9.62
C ASP A 15 -2.36 13.03 -10.02
N ARG A 16 -1.37 13.11 -9.14
CA ARG A 16 -0.02 12.58 -9.39
C ARG A 16 0.06 11.08 -9.13
N LEU A 17 -0.94 10.49 -8.47
CA LEU A 17 -0.97 9.08 -8.09
C LEU A 17 -1.76 8.25 -9.10
N ASP A 18 -1.21 7.10 -9.49
CA ASP A 18 -1.89 6.14 -10.37
C ASP A 18 -2.88 5.31 -9.55
N ARG A 19 -4.16 5.69 -9.57
CA ARG A 19 -5.24 4.99 -8.83
C ARG A 19 -5.35 3.51 -9.18
N ASN A 20 -4.96 3.11 -10.40
CA ASN A 20 -4.98 1.71 -10.84
C ASN A 20 -3.88 0.88 -10.20
N ALA A 21 -2.79 1.52 -9.77
CA ALA A 21 -1.70 0.85 -9.08
C ALA A 21 -2.05 0.46 -7.64
N PHE A 22 -3.13 1.01 -7.08
CA PHE A 22 -3.52 0.78 -5.68
C PHE A 22 -4.59 -0.29 -5.51
N THR A 23 -4.40 -1.10 -4.48
CA THR A 23 -5.33 -2.12 -4.02
C THR A 23 -5.60 -1.91 -2.54
N VAL A 24 -6.85 -2.10 -2.12
CA VAL A 24 -7.29 -1.91 -0.75
C VAL A 24 -7.70 -3.25 -0.17
N GLY A 25 -7.11 -3.59 0.98
CA GLY A 25 -7.45 -4.77 1.76
C GLY A 25 -8.45 -4.43 2.85
N TYR A 26 -9.57 -5.13 2.88
CA TYR A 26 -10.64 -4.89 3.84
C TYR A 26 -11.22 -6.18 4.37
N ARG A 27 -11.83 -6.13 5.56
CA ARG A 27 -12.56 -7.28 6.11
C ARG A 27 -13.95 -7.35 5.52
N GLU A 28 -14.24 -8.37 4.72
CA GLU A 28 -15.59 -8.69 4.26
C GLU A 28 -16.25 -9.72 5.19
N ARG A 29 -17.56 -9.57 5.44
CA ARG A 29 -18.31 -10.47 6.33
C ARG A 29 -18.41 -11.89 5.76
N THR A 30 -18.42 -12.01 4.45
CA THR A 30 -18.69 -13.25 3.73
C THR A 30 -17.43 -14.01 3.34
N SER A 31 -16.24 -13.42 3.54
CA SER A 31 -14.99 -14.05 3.11
C SER A 31 -14.46 -15.03 4.15
N PRO A 32 -14.21 -16.31 3.79
CA PRO A 32 -13.71 -17.33 4.71
C PRO A 32 -12.29 -17.04 5.23
N ASN A 33 -11.49 -16.28 4.47
CA ASN A 33 -10.13 -15.86 4.88
C ASN A 33 -10.13 -14.51 5.62
N GLY A 34 -11.29 -13.87 5.75
CA GLY A 34 -11.52 -12.67 6.56
C GLY A 34 -10.99 -11.35 6.00
N ILE A 35 -10.14 -11.36 4.95
CA ILE A 35 -9.69 -10.15 4.26
C ILE A 35 -9.81 -10.36 2.75
N GLU A 36 -10.51 -9.45 2.09
CA GLU A 36 -10.61 -9.33 0.64
C GLU A 36 -9.77 -8.15 0.15
N GLU A 37 -9.26 -8.28 -1.08
CA GLU A 37 -8.49 -7.24 -1.75
C GLU A 37 -9.25 -6.76 -2.99
N LYS A 38 -9.47 -5.44 -3.10
CA LYS A 38 -10.11 -4.84 -4.27
C LYS A 38 -9.23 -3.75 -4.86
N ALA A 39 -9.15 -3.68 -6.19
CA ALA A 39 -8.47 -2.58 -6.86
C ALA A 39 -9.21 -1.26 -6.56
N LEU A 40 -8.47 -0.22 -6.19
CA LEU A 40 -9.06 1.07 -5.86
C LEU A 40 -9.73 1.72 -7.09
N ALA A 41 -9.22 1.43 -8.28
CA ALA A 41 -9.86 1.82 -9.54
C ALA A 41 -11.26 1.24 -9.74
N GLN A 42 -11.55 0.07 -9.16
CA GLN A 42 -12.87 -0.57 -9.19
C GLN A 42 -13.74 -0.21 -7.98
N TRP A 43 -13.29 0.75 -7.16
CA TRP A 43 -14.03 1.17 -5.98
C TRP A 43 -15.18 2.10 -6.34
N ILE A 44 -16.41 1.65 -6.11
CA ILE A 44 -17.61 2.46 -6.33
C ILE A 44 -17.98 3.16 -5.02
N TRP A 45 -17.83 4.49 -4.98
CA TRP A 45 -17.97 5.33 -3.78
C TRP A 45 -19.24 5.15 -2.93
N GLN A 46 -20.32 4.58 -3.48
CA GLN A 46 -21.60 4.42 -2.78
C GLN A 46 -21.83 3.05 -2.15
N GLU A 47 -21.20 1.97 -2.62
CA GLU A 47 -21.67 0.61 -2.28
C GLU A 47 -20.57 -0.33 -1.77
N ASP A 48 -19.30 0.04 -1.92
CA ASP A 48 -18.27 -1.00 -1.96
C ASP A 48 -17.77 -1.47 -0.58
N ILE A 49 -17.30 -0.59 0.32
CA ILE A 49 -16.83 -1.02 1.65
C ILE A 49 -16.81 0.15 2.66
N PRO A 50 -17.29 -0.04 3.92
CA PRO A 50 -17.14 0.95 4.99
C PRO A 50 -15.68 1.24 5.38
N TRP A 51 -15.32 2.51 5.58
CA TRP A 51 -13.95 2.97 5.90
C TRP A 51 -13.27 2.27 7.08
N HIS A 52 -14.06 1.86 8.08
CA HIS A 52 -13.56 1.20 9.28
C HIS A 52 -13.16 -0.27 9.05
N ARG A 53 -13.56 -0.87 7.93
CA ARG A 53 -13.20 -2.24 7.55
C ARG A 53 -11.89 -2.30 6.76
N ILE A 54 -11.42 -1.16 6.25
CA ILE A 54 -10.13 -1.06 5.56
C ILE A 54 -9.00 -1.30 6.55
N ARG A 55 -8.13 -2.24 6.22
CA ARG A 55 -6.99 -2.64 7.05
C ARG A 55 -5.65 -2.17 6.49
N TYR A 56 -5.46 -2.28 5.19
CA TYR A 56 -4.23 -1.87 4.52
C TYR A 56 -4.48 -1.41 3.09
N PHE A 57 -3.49 -0.70 2.53
CA PHE A 57 -3.39 -0.37 1.12
C PHE A 57 -2.08 -0.94 0.57
N LYS A 58 -2.17 -1.51 -0.62
CA LYS A 58 -1.03 -1.96 -1.41
C LYS A 58 -0.90 -1.11 -2.67
N CYS A 59 0.33 -0.91 -3.11
CA CYS A 59 0.65 -0.38 -4.42
C CYS A 59 1.49 -1.43 -5.15
N ARG A 60 0.97 -1.98 -6.27
CA ARG A 60 1.63 -3.04 -7.05
C ARG A 60 2.21 -4.19 -6.20
N GLY A 61 1.47 -4.61 -5.17
CA GLY A 61 1.87 -5.68 -4.24
C GLY A 61 2.69 -5.25 -3.02
N ILE A 62 3.17 -4.01 -2.96
CA ILE A 62 3.91 -3.45 -1.83
C ILE A 62 2.94 -2.77 -0.86
N PHE A 63 2.99 -3.10 0.43
CA PHE A 63 2.21 -2.39 1.44
C PHE A 63 2.69 -0.94 1.56
N VAL A 64 1.80 0.00 1.29
CA VAL A 64 2.08 1.44 1.40
C VAL A 64 1.46 2.05 2.64
N TRP A 65 0.42 1.42 3.16
CA TRP A 65 -0.19 1.78 4.42
C TRP A 65 -0.79 0.54 5.06
N ASP A 66 -0.55 0.32 6.34
CA ASP A 66 -1.06 -0.84 7.07
C ASP A 66 -1.34 -0.44 8.52
N ARG A 67 -2.59 -0.61 8.95
CA ARG A 67 -3.01 -0.24 10.30
C ARG A 67 -2.39 -1.13 11.37
N ASP A 68 -2.35 -2.43 11.14
CA ASP A 68 -1.91 -3.43 12.11
C ASP A 68 -0.37 -3.40 12.24
N ARG A 69 0.35 -3.12 11.15
CA ARG A 69 1.81 -2.92 11.14
C ARG A 69 2.25 -1.48 11.45
N ARG A 70 1.31 -0.55 11.60
CA ARG A 70 1.56 0.91 11.73
C ARG A 70 2.47 1.46 10.61
N LEU A 71 2.32 0.93 9.40
CA LEU A 71 3.07 1.38 8.23
C LEU A 71 2.33 2.55 7.58
N ASP A 72 3.06 3.63 7.28
CA ASP A 72 2.49 4.81 6.63
C ASP A 72 3.53 5.48 5.72
N LEU A 73 3.57 5.04 4.47
CA LEU A 73 4.46 5.60 3.44
C LEU A 73 3.94 6.93 2.88
N PHE A 74 2.66 7.25 3.11
CA PHE A 74 2.07 8.52 2.68
C PHE A 74 2.56 9.67 3.55
N SER A 75 2.59 9.49 4.88
CA SER A 75 3.09 10.51 5.81
C SER A 75 4.61 10.71 5.71
N THR A 76 5.35 9.65 5.36
CA THR A 76 6.81 9.69 5.21
C THR A 76 7.28 10.08 3.81
N GLY A 77 6.35 10.22 2.84
CA GLY A 77 6.67 10.54 1.45
C GLY A 77 7.48 9.45 0.73
N SER A 78 7.54 8.24 1.28
CA SER A 78 8.38 7.13 0.79
C SER A 78 7.58 6.13 -0.06
N LEU A 79 6.61 6.62 -0.84
CA LEU A 79 5.80 5.78 -1.73
C LEU A 79 6.69 5.14 -2.81
N PRO A 80 6.37 3.91 -3.27
CA PRO A 80 7.11 3.26 -4.35
C PRO A 80 6.95 4.02 -5.67
N PRO A 81 7.86 3.86 -6.65
CA PRO A 81 7.80 4.63 -7.90
C PRO A 81 6.55 4.28 -8.71
N GLY A 82 6.09 3.03 -8.62
CA GLY A 82 4.84 2.57 -9.25
C GLY A 82 3.57 3.18 -8.68
N ALA A 83 3.64 3.99 -7.61
CA ALA A 83 2.50 4.73 -7.06
C ALA A 83 2.17 5.99 -7.87
N TRP A 84 3.14 6.53 -8.60
CA TRP A 84 3.00 7.78 -9.33
C TRP A 84 2.57 7.49 -10.77
N ILE A 85 1.73 8.35 -11.33
CA ILE A 85 1.48 8.35 -12.78
C ILE A 85 2.82 8.66 -13.42
N ALA A 86 3.35 7.71 -14.19
CA ALA A 86 4.65 7.86 -14.83
C ALA A 86 4.56 9.05 -15.80
N SER A 87 5.00 10.22 -15.36
CA SER A 87 5.26 11.33 -16.26
C SER A 87 6.55 10.99 -17.00
N PRO A 88 6.54 10.87 -18.33
CA PRO A 88 7.69 10.40 -19.09
C PRO A 88 8.97 11.24 -18.87
N GLU A 89 8.86 12.45 -18.31
CA GLU A 89 10.00 13.33 -18.03
C GLU A 89 10.74 13.04 -16.71
N VAL A 90 10.15 12.32 -15.75
CA VAL A 90 10.76 12.13 -14.40
C VAL A 90 11.35 10.72 -14.23
N SER A 91 11.16 9.84 -15.23
CA SER A 91 11.54 8.42 -15.16
C SER A 91 13.05 8.19 -14.97
N GLU A 92 13.93 9.08 -15.42
CA GLU A 92 15.38 8.84 -15.36
C GLU A 92 16.03 9.08 -13.99
N ARG A 93 15.37 9.79 -13.06
CA ARG A 93 15.95 10.13 -11.75
C ARG A 93 15.50 9.22 -10.60
N SER A 94 14.41 8.48 -10.75
CA SER A 94 13.89 7.60 -9.69
C SER A 94 14.58 6.25 -9.59
N ASP A 95 15.11 5.70 -10.69
CA ASP A 95 15.77 4.38 -10.70
C ASP A 95 17.03 4.31 -9.82
N VAL A 96 17.70 5.44 -9.62
CA VAL A 96 18.90 5.51 -8.78
C VAL A 96 18.56 5.40 -7.28
N ILE A 97 17.45 6.00 -6.85
CA ILE A 97 17.09 6.04 -5.43
C ILE A 97 16.53 4.69 -4.95
N TYR A 98 15.65 4.04 -5.71
CA TYR A 98 15.01 2.78 -5.26
C TYR A 98 15.94 1.56 -5.23
N SER A 99 17.11 1.59 -5.88
CA SER A 99 18.11 0.54 -5.72
C SER A 99 18.78 0.57 -4.33
N THR A 100 18.87 1.74 -3.69
CA THR A 100 19.56 1.90 -2.40
C THR A 100 18.66 1.62 -1.19
N VAL A 101 17.36 1.93 -1.29
CA VAL A 101 16.40 1.75 -0.17
C VAL A 101 15.90 0.31 -0.03
N THR A 102 16.13 -0.54 -1.04
CA THR A 102 15.79 -1.99 -1.01
C THR A 102 16.66 -2.79 -0.02
N THR A 103 17.53 -2.13 0.75
CA THR A 103 18.20 -2.71 1.92
C THR A 103 17.22 -3.01 3.06
N TYR A 104 16.08 -2.32 3.17
CA TYR A 104 15.11 -2.58 4.25
C TYR A 104 14.25 -3.84 4.05
N ALA A 105 14.23 -4.44 2.85
CA ALA A 105 13.55 -5.71 2.60
C ALA A 105 14.38 -6.94 3.02
N ARG A 106 15.70 -6.79 3.24
CA ARG A 106 16.58 -7.87 3.73
C ARG A 106 16.45 -8.12 5.24
N TYR A 107 15.85 -7.22 6.00
CA TYR A 107 15.68 -7.38 7.46
C TYR A 107 14.51 -8.29 7.88
N ARG A 108 13.66 -8.75 6.95
CA ARG A 108 12.55 -9.69 7.27
C ARG A 108 12.79 -11.14 6.81
N GLU A 109 13.96 -11.44 6.23
CA GLU A 109 14.40 -12.84 6.04
C GLU A 109 15.28 -13.35 7.18
N MET A 110 15.87 -12.48 8.01
CA MET A 110 16.72 -12.89 9.14
C MET A 110 15.97 -13.15 10.45
N ALA A 111 14.68 -12.82 10.55
CA ALA A 111 13.92 -12.89 11.81
C ALA A 111 12.85 -14.01 11.88
N MET A 112 12.94 -15.05 11.02
CA MET A 112 12.11 -16.26 11.11
C MET A 112 12.90 -17.56 10.88
N ALA A 113 14.19 -17.58 11.23
CA ALA A 113 15.03 -18.78 11.10
C ALA A 113 15.64 -19.28 12.42
N ASP A 114 15.14 -18.85 13.59
CA ASP A 114 15.71 -19.27 14.87
C ASP A 114 14.67 -19.53 15.99
N PHE A 115 13.51 -20.09 15.65
CA PHE A 115 12.62 -20.64 16.68
C PHE A 115 11.82 -21.83 16.18
N THR A 116 12.52 -22.93 15.90
CA THR A 116 12.11 -24.32 16.17
C THR A 116 13.32 -25.20 15.85
N TYR A 117 14.14 -25.51 16.85
CA TYR A 117 14.57 -26.87 17.21
C TYR A 117 15.48 -26.79 18.46
N LEU A 118 15.05 -27.53 19.49
CA LEU A 118 15.56 -27.69 20.87
C LEU A 118 15.17 -26.62 21.88
#